data_AF-A0A0F9DJ35-F1
#
_entry.id   AF-A0A0F9DJ35-F1
#
_cell.length_a   1.000
_cell.length_b   1.000
_cell.length_c   1.000
_cell.angle_alpha   90.00
_cell.angle_beta   90.00
_cell.angle_gamma   90.00
#
_symmetry.space_group_name_H-M   'P 1'
#
loop_
_entity.id
_entity.type
_entity.pdbx_description
1 polymer ?
#
loop_
_entity_poly.entity_id
_entity_poly.type
_entity_poly.pdbx_seq_one_letter_code
_entity_poly.pdbx_strand_id
1 'polypeptide(L)' 'MIAFDKNVEWILGRPCFVCGPIAHRLNELGHNIKPHAEEEQAAVIYWMLCLYEEHGEGWKKKAGEELQQALKEE' A
#
# COMPACT_ATOMS: atom_id res chain seq x y z
N MET A 1 -0.08 16.84 20.26
CA MET A 1 0.42 15.57 19.69
C MET A 1 -0.76 14.92 19.01
N ILE A 2 -0.64 14.54 17.73
CA ILE A 2 -1.70 13.80 17.04
C ILE A 2 -1.55 12.34 17.46
N ALA A 3 -2.62 11.73 17.96
CA ALA A 3 -2.64 10.33 18.36
C ALA A 3 -3.23 9.49 17.21
N PHE A 4 -2.52 8.45 16.79
CA PHE A 4 -3.00 7.45 15.84
C PHE A 4 -2.56 6.06 16.30
N ASP A 5 -3.28 5.03 15.84
CA ASP A 5 -2.97 3.63 16.14
C ASP A 5 -1.61 3.20 15.58
N LYS A 6 -1.01 2.15 16.15
CA LYS A 6 0.27 1.56 15.72
C LYS A 6 0.27 1.13 14.26
N ASN A 7 -0.86 0.67 13.71
CA ASN A 7 -0.95 0.35 12.29
C ASN A 7 -0.86 1.61 11.43
N VAL A 8 -1.56 2.67 11.82
CA VAL A 8 -1.51 3.96 11.13
C VAL A 8 -0.11 4.58 11.23
N GLU A 9 0.54 4.52 12.38
CA GLU A 9 1.94 4.93 12.55
C GLU A 9 2.87 4.20 11.57
N TRP A 10 2.70 2.87 11.47
CA TRP A 10 3.52 2.03 10.61
C TRP A 10 3.27 2.28 9.12
N ILE A 11 2.03 2.60 8.73
CA ILE A 11 1.65 2.93 7.35
C ILE A 11 2.18 4.32 6.98
N LEU A 12 1.93 5.34 7.81
CA LEU A 12 2.35 6.72 7.53
C LEU A 12 3.86 6.90 7.64
N GLY A 13 4.54 6.09 8.46
CA GLY A 13 5.99 6.10 8.62
C GLY A 13 6.78 5.43 7.49
N ARG A 14 6.12 4.99 6.41
CA ARG A 14 6.77 4.30 5.31
C ARG A 14 7.75 5.21 4.56
N PRO A 15 9.05 4.85 4.49
CA PRO A 15 9.98 5.57 3.64
C PRO A 15 9.60 5.42 2.17
N CYS A 16 9.79 6.47 1.38
CA CYS A 16 9.45 6.49 -0.05
C CYS A 16 10.09 5.32 -0.83
N PHE A 17 11.38 5.01 -0.59
CA PHE A 17 12.07 3.90 -1.28
C PHE A 17 11.48 2.51 -0.99
N VAL A 18 10.72 2.33 0.09
CA VAL A 18 9.99 1.07 0.38
C VAL A 18 8.72 0.98 -0.46
N CYS A 19 8.17 2.11 -0.89
CA CYS A 19 6.89 2.19 -1.59
C CYS A 19 7.03 1.90 -3.09
N GLY A 20 8.16 2.24 -3.72
CA GLY A 20 8.36 2.05 -5.17
C GLY A 20 8.03 0.65 -5.68
N PRO A 21 8.59 -0.44 -5.11
CA PRO A 21 8.27 -1.80 -5.53
C PRO A 21 6.77 -2.16 -5.38
N ILE A 22 6.10 -1.61 -4.37
CA ILE A 22 4.67 -1.83 -4.15
C ILE A 22 3.86 -1.06 -5.20
N ALA A 23 4.23 0.20 -5.48
CA ALA A 23 3.58 1.02 -6.50
C ALA A 23 3.69 0.39 -7.90
N HIS A 24 4.86 -0.15 -8.24
CA HIS A 24 5.04 -0.90 -9.49
C HIS A 24 4.10 -2.11 -9.55
N ARG A 25 4.00 -2.87 -8.45
CA ARG A 25 3.11 -4.02 -8.39
C ARG A 25 1.63 -3.62 -8.50
N LEU A 26 1.24 -2.50 -7.89
CA LEU A 26 -0.12 -1.96 -8.05
C LEU A 26 -0.39 -1.55 -9.51
N ASN A 27 0.59 -0.98 -10.22
CA ASN A 27 0.45 -0.72 -11.65
C ASN A 27 0.27 -2.01 -12.48
N GLU A 28 1.01 -3.07 -12.17
CA GLU A 28 0.82 -4.40 -12.80
C GLU A 28 -0.58 -4.97 -12.54
N LEU A 29 -1.20 -4.63 -11.42
CA LEU A 29 -2.58 -4.98 -11.06
C LEU A 29 -3.63 -4.05 -11.70
N GLY A 30 -3.23 -3.12 -12.57
CA GLY A 30 -4.13 -2.24 -13.32
C GLY A 30 -4.36 -0.86 -12.71
N HIS A 31 -3.65 -0.50 -11.63
CA HIS A 31 -3.62 0.89 -11.17
C HIS A 31 -2.77 1.78 -12.10
N ASN A 32 -2.92 3.10 -11.98
CA ASN A 32 -2.14 4.06 -12.75
C ASN A 32 -1.48 5.09 -11.82
N ILE A 33 -0.29 4.76 -11.37
CA ILE A 33 0.56 5.55 -10.48
C ILE A 33 1.75 6.05 -11.29
N LYS A 34 2.01 7.36 -11.23
CA LYS A 34 3.13 7.97 -11.94
C LYS A 34 4.46 7.49 -11.36
N PRO A 35 5.50 7.27 -12.18
CA PRO A 35 6.82 6.85 -11.73
C PRO A 35 7.61 8.02 -11.15
N HIS A 36 7.10 8.58 -10.05
CA HIS A 36 7.70 9.67 -9.29
C HIS A 36 7.59 9.33 -7.81
N ALA A 37 8.68 9.55 -7.08
CA ALA A 37 8.90 8.93 -5.78
C ALA A 37 7.82 9.32 -4.76
N GLU A 38 7.45 10.60 -4.71
CA GLU A 38 6.41 11.16 -3.85
C GLU A 38 5.01 10.65 -4.23
N GLU A 39 4.71 10.56 -5.53
CA GLU A 39 3.44 10.03 -6.03
C GLU A 39 3.28 8.54 -5.71
N GLU A 40 4.34 7.75 -5.88
CA GLU A 40 4.36 6.34 -5.51
C GLU A 40 4.15 6.14 -4.01
N GLN A 41 4.87 6.91 -3.20
CA GLN A 41 4.71 6.87 -1.74
C GLN A 41 3.29 7.23 -1.32
N ALA A 42 2.73 8.32 -1.85
CA ALA A 42 1.38 8.76 -1.53
C ALA A 42 0.33 7.71 -1.92
N ALA A 43 0.44 7.14 -3.13
CA ALA A 43 -0.48 6.12 -3.60
C ALA A 43 -0.44 4.85 -2.73
N VAL A 44 0.76 4.38 -2.37
CA VAL A 44 0.93 3.18 -1.54
C VAL A 44 0.43 3.41 -0.12
N ILE A 45 0.75 4.57 0.49
CA ILE A 45 0.25 4.92 1.83
C ILE A 45 -1.28 4.99 1.82
N TYR A 46 -1.87 5.67 0.84
CA TYR A 46 -3.32 5.78 0.70
C TYR A 46 -3.98 4.42 0.55
N TRP A 47 -3.45 3.56 -0.33
CA TRP A 47 -3.95 2.20 -0.52
C TRP A 47 -3.89 1.36 0.78
N MET A 48 -2.77 1.41 1.52
CA MET A 48 -2.66 0.73 2.81
C MET A 48 -3.65 1.25 3.85
N LEU A 49 -3.91 2.57 3.86
CA LEU A 49 -4.91 3.17 4.75
C LEU A 49 -6.32 2.69 4.41
N CYS A 50 -6.71 2.65 3.14
CA CYS A 50 -8.01 2.11 2.73
C CYS A 50 -8.18 0.66 3.17
N LEU A 51 -7.16 -0.18 2.99
CA LEU A 51 -7.19 -1.57 3.46
C LEU A 51 -7.32 -1.68 4.99
N TYR A 52 -6.65 -0.78 5.72
CA TYR A 52 -6.77 -0.72 7.18
C TYR A 52 -8.15 -0.27 7.63
N GLU A 53 -8.73 0.74 6.99
CA GLU A 53 -10.08 1.20 7.27
C GLU A 53 -11.12 0.11 6.99
N GLU A 54 -10.95 -0.68 5.92
CA GLU A 54 -11.90 -1.73 5.55
C GLU A 54 -11.77 -3.01 6.41
N HIS A 55 -10.54 -3.39 6.78
CA HIS A 55 -10.28 -4.71 7.37
C HIS A 55 -9.70 -4.68 8.79
N GLY A 56 -9.43 -3.51 9.36
CA GLY A 56 -8.81 -3.37 10.69
C GLY A 56 -7.52 -4.17 10.78
N GLU A 57 -7.33 -4.96 11.85
CA GLU A 57 -6.14 -5.82 12.05
C GLU A 57 -5.87 -6.82 10.90
N GLY A 58 -6.89 -7.17 10.10
CA GLY A 58 -6.78 -8.07 8.97
C GLY A 58 -6.09 -7.48 7.72
N TRP A 59 -5.84 -6.17 7.71
CA TRP A 59 -5.42 -5.43 6.52
C TRP A 59 -4.12 -5.95 5.89
N LYS A 60 -3.13 -6.35 6.69
CA LYS A 60 -1.84 -6.86 6.16
C LYS A 60 -2.02 -8.15 5.37
N LYS A 61 -2.94 -9.01 5.82
CA LYS A 61 -3.26 -10.24 5.11
C LYS A 61 -3.90 -9.90 3.76
N LYS A 62 -4.88 -9.00 3.75
CA LYS A 62 -5.54 -8.56 2.53
C LYS A 62 -4.59 -7.88 1.55
N ALA A 63 -3.72 -7.00 2.05
CA ALA A 63 -2.65 -6.37 1.27
C ALA A 63 -1.76 -7.41 0.59
N GLY A 64 -1.36 -8.46 1.33
CA GLY A 64 -0.60 -9.57 0.77
C GLY A 64 -1.36 -10.35 -0.31
N GLU A 65 -2.65 -10.63 -0.09
CA GLU A 65 -3.50 -11.33 -1.05
C GLU A 65 -3.66 -10.53 -2.35
N GLU A 66 -3.91 -9.22 -2.28
CA GLU A 66 -4.03 -8.35 -3.45
C GLU A 66 -2.71 -8.27 -4.24
N LEU A 67 -1.58 -8.09 -3.55
CA LEU A 67 -0.27 -8.05 -4.21
C LEU A 67 0.10 -9.40 -4.86
N GLN A 68 -0.39 -10.52 -4.32
CA GLN A 68 -0.17 -11.86 -4.87
C GLN A 68 -1.12 -12.24 -6.02
N GLN A 69 -2.27 -11.57 -6.18
CA GLN A 69 -3.29 -11.97 -7.16
C GLN A 69 -2.78 -11.97 -8.62
N ALA A 70 -1.86 -11.08 -9.00
CA ALA A 70 -1.27 -11.07 -10.35
C ALA A 70 -0.16 -12.14 -10.58
N LEU A 71 -0.09 -13.21 -9.79
CA LEU A 71 0.73 -14.40 -10.08
C LEU A 71 -0.12 -15.59 -10.58
N LYS A 72 -1.44 -15.42 -10.73
CA LYS A 72 -2.38 -16.51 -11.08
C LYS A 72 -3.06 -16.36 -12.44
N GLU A 73 -2.68 -15.36 -13.23
CA GLU A 73 -3.12 -15.22 -14.63
C GLU A 73 -2.01 -15.71 -15.58
N GLU A 74 -1.70 -17.01 -15.51
CA GLU A 74 -0.96 -17.77 -16.54
C GLU A 74 -1.61 -19.15 -16.75
#